data_AF-A0A9D1UDN5-F1
#
_entry.id   AF-A0A9D1UDN5-F1
#
_cell.length_a   1.000
_cell.length_b   1.000
_cell.length_c   1.000
_cell.angle_alpha   90.00
_cell.angle_beta   90.00
_cell.angle_gamma   90.00
#
_symmetry.space_group_name_H-M   'P 1'
#
loop_
_entity.id
_entity.type
_entity.pdbx_description
1 polymer ?
#
loop_
_entity_poly.entity_id
_entity_poly.type
_entity_poly.pdbx_seq_one_letter_code
_entity_poly.pdbx_strand_id
1 'polypeptide(L)'
;MTMEFFIILFITFVVWKIYETFYYKSNDFLTIKNHIQSYVNNCNDLNRHIEDLKDTYIGINQLDYGKATYQDNSQWNYKRPELKKQKYAPNIYNCSRTVCDNARKQPFKYICKYFNLKATEETLARVENVLNNFEAAEQGKTLLKAEKEKILDNIKNKIPILIKAFSKKKLEKELGFEYIDFSTTYFPRYIFKYISSGGNASMQCDIVMDISNLNRFINYLSEIIKFKKSVAGQRALMTSALRQKIMRRDNYTCKICGLSTHIEPNLLLEIDHIIPISKGGLTTEDNLRTLCWKCNRKKGSKIETPYREINTSLFSKDNIPINTSSEKKHIEVKNEKPNLQIQRAVISEQTQKEKEISNNMYDKEKGIYPAGQYLVGEDIEIGKYLLTSRKDKIGSVSIYENYNKYKKDEMITYQSFDTDYHLSLRENGLFVVIENADMQKI
;
A
#
# COMPACT_ATOMS: atom_id res chain seq x y z
N MET A 1 -61.74 -21.27 15.87
CA MET A 1 -61.73 -20.08 14.97
C MET A 1 -62.59 -20.45 13.76
N THR A 2 -63.76 -19.85 13.62
CA THR A 2 -64.76 -20.22 12.60
C THR A 2 -64.35 -19.70 11.21
N MET A 3 -64.78 -20.35 10.13
CA MET A 3 -64.54 -19.91 8.73
C MET A 3 -64.94 -18.45 8.49
N GLU A 4 -65.99 -17.99 9.17
CA GLU A 4 -66.47 -16.60 9.14
C GLU A 4 -65.41 -15.58 9.59
N PHE A 5 -64.60 -15.93 10.59
CA PHE A 5 -63.51 -15.06 11.07
C PHE A 5 -62.44 -14.84 9.99
N PHE A 6 -62.07 -15.89 9.25
CA PHE A 6 -61.12 -15.77 8.14
C PHE A 6 -61.68 -14.95 6.98
N ILE A 7 -62.99 -15.04 6.71
CA ILE A 7 -63.65 -14.24 5.67
C ILE A 7 -63.63 -12.75 6.03
N ILE A 8 -63.95 -12.40 7.28
CA ILE A 8 -63.88 -11.01 7.76
C ILE A 8 -62.45 -10.47 7.69
N LEU A 9 -61.46 -11.29 8.08
CA LEU A 9 -60.03 -10.91 8.03
C LEU A 9 -59.54 -10.73 6.59
N PHE A 10 -60.04 -11.52 5.65
CA PHE A 10 -59.75 -11.36 4.23
C PHE A 10 -60.40 -10.09 3.65
N ILE A 11 -61.68 -9.84 3.92
CA ILE A 11 -62.39 -8.64 3.43
C ILE A 11 -61.73 -7.37 3.97
N THR A 12 -61.43 -7.33 5.26
CA THR A 12 -60.71 -6.19 5.88
C THR A 12 -59.34 -5.98 5.25
N PHE A 13 -58.59 -7.03 4.94
CA PHE A 13 -57.32 -6.94 4.20
C PHE A 13 -57.51 -6.37 2.78
N VAL A 14 -58.55 -6.79 2.06
CA VAL A 14 -58.87 -6.29 0.70
C VAL A 14 -59.25 -4.80 0.75
N VAL A 15 -60.14 -4.41 1.65
CA VAL A 15 -60.54 -3.01 1.85
C VAL A 15 -59.32 -2.14 2.20
N TRP A 16 -58.44 -2.64 3.07
CA TRP A 16 -57.18 -1.99 3.39
C TRP A 16 -56.29 -1.78 2.15
N LYS A 17 -56.15 -2.79 1.29
CA LYS A 17 -55.36 -2.69 0.06
C LYS A 17 -55.94 -1.72 -0.96
N ILE A 18 -57.27 -1.62 -1.04
CA ILE A 18 -57.96 -0.63 -1.87
C ILE A 18 -57.67 0.78 -1.33
N TYR A 19 -57.87 1.02 -0.03
CA TYR A 19 -57.58 2.30 0.62
C TYR A 19 -56.12 2.73 0.41
N GLU A 20 -55.17 1.83 0.65
CA GLU A 20 -53.74 2.05 0.44
C GLU A 20 -53.44 2.51 -1.00
N THR A 21 -54.05 1.87 -1.99
CA THR A 21 -53.83 2.18 -3.41
C THR A 21 -54.46 3.52 -3.80
N PHE A 22 -55.64 3.85 -3.27
CA PHE A 22 -56.28 5.15 -3.49
C PHE A 22 -55.46 6.29 -2.90
N TYR A 23 -54.92 6.11 -1.68
CA TYR A 23 -54.09 7.13 -1.05
C TYR A 23 -52.85 7.49 -1.88
N TYR A 24 -52.11 6.49 -2.39
CA TYR A 24 -50.91 6.77 -3.19
C TYR A 24 -51.20 7.40 -4.57
N LYS A 25 -52.45 7.36 -5.04
CA LYS A 25 -52.90 8.06 -6.25
C LYS A 25 -53.53 9.44 -5.96
N SER A 26 -53.70 9.80 -4.69
CA SER A 26 -54.33 11.07 -4.30
C SER A 26 -53.45 12.28 -4.60
N ASN A 27 -54.08 13.43 -4.85
CA ASN A 27 -53.37 14.70 -5.04
C ASN A 27 -52.57 15.12 -3.79
N ASP A 28 -53.07 14.80 -2.60
CA ASP A 28 -52.37 15.10 -1.34
C ASP A 28 -51.03 14.36 -1.28
N PHE A 29 -51.02 13.06 -1.60
CA PHE A 29 -49.80 12.28 -1.64
C PHE A 29 -48.85 12.76 -2.74
N LEU A 30 -49.35 13.04 -3.95
CA LEU A 30 -48.55 13.56 -5.05
C LEU A 30 -47.90 14.92 -4.70
N THR A 31 -48.62 15.78 -3.99
CA THR A 31 -48.09 17.07 -3.51
C THR A 31 -46.95 16.86 -2.52
N ILE A 32 -47.12 15.94 -1.56
CA ILE A 32 -46.05 15.57 -0.60
C ILE A 32 -44.83 15.02 -1.35
N LYS A 33 -45.05 14.10 -2.29
CA LYS A 33 -44.00 13.46 -3.09
C LYS A 33 -43.21 14.49 -3.88
N ASN A 34 -43.89 15.38 -4.60
CA ASN A 34 -43.25 16.43 -5.39
C ASN A 34 -42.46 17.41 -4.50
N HIS A 35 -43.00 17.77 -3.32
CA HIS A 35 -42.33 18.66 -2.37
C HIS A 35 -41.00 18.08 -1.85
N ILE A 36 -40.92 16.77 -1.61
CA ILE A 36 -39.69 16.14 -1.09
C ILE A 36 -38.76 15.60 -2.19
N GLN A 37 -39.15 15.68 -3.47
CA GLN A 37 -38.49 14.99 -4.57
C GLN A 37 -36.98 15.29 -4.65
N SER A 38 -36.57 16.55 -4.47
CA SER A 38 -35.16 16.92 -4.48
C SER A 38 -34.37 16.26 -3.35
N TYR A 39 -34.94 16.17 -2.15
CA TYR A 39 -34.29 15.53 -1.00
C TYR A 39 -34.18 14.01 -1.21
N VAL A 40 -35.24 13.39 -1.75
CA VAL A 40 -35.25 11.97 -2.10
C VAL A 40 -34.18 11.67 -3.15
N ASN A 41 -34.06 12.50 -4.18
CA ASN A 41 -33.02 12.35 -5.21
C ASN A 41 -31.62 12.43 -4.60
N ASN A 42 -31.36 13.42 -3.74
CA ASN A 42 -30.08 13.55 -3.04
C ASN A 42 -29.77 12.33 -2.16
N CYS A 43 -30.78 11.77 -1.46
CA CYS A 43 -30.61 10.54 -0.69
C CYS A 43 -30.27 9.34 -1.60
N ASN A 44 -30.92 9.23 -2.76
CA ASN A 44 -30.65 8.15 -3.71
C ASN A 44 -29.26 8.31 -4.35
N ASP A 45 -28.83 9.53 -4.67
CA ASP A 45 -27.48 9.83 -5.17
C ASP A 45 -26.41 9.41 -4.15
N LEU A 46 -26.60 9.79 -2.88
CA LEU A 46 -25.72 9.37 -1.80
C LEU A 46 -25.73 7.85 -1.62
N ASN A 47 -26.91 7.21 -1.70
CA ASN A 47 -27.02 5.75 -1.61
C ASN A 47 -26.22 5.06 -2.71
N ARG A 48 -26.33 5.51 -3.96
CA ARG A 48 -25.56 4.97 -5.09
C ARG A 48 -24.06 5.14 -4.90
N HIS A 49 -23.63 6.32 -4.44
CA HIS A 49 -22.23 6.55 -4.12
C HIS A 49 -21.71 5.62 -3.00
N ILE A 50 -22.53 5.38 -1.96
CA ILE A 50 -22.20 4.43 -0.89
C ILE A 50 -22.06 3.01 -1.46
N GLU A 51 -22.94 2.58 -2.37
CA GLU A 51 -22.82 1.28 -3.03
C GLU A 51 -21.53 1.19 -3.87
N ASP A 52 -21.17 2.23 -4.62
CA ASP A 52 -19.92 2.26 -5.39
C ASP A 52 -18.68 2.10 -4.49
N LEU A 53 -18.67 2.72 -3.31
CA LEU A 53 -17.58 2.58 -2.33
C LEU A 53 -17.43 1.13 -1.83
N LYS A 54 -18.56 0.42 -1.65
CA LYS A 54 -18.58 -0.98 -1.19
C LYS A 54 -18.01 -1.95 -2.22
N ASP A 55 -18.07 -1.62 -3.51
CA ASP A 55 -17.54 -2.46 -4.60
C ASP A 55 -15.99 -2.43 -4.71
N THR A 56 -15.30 -1.83 -3.73
CA THR A 56 -13.84 -1.87 -3.67
C THR A 56 -13.35 -3.20 -3.10
N TYR A 57 -12.74 -4.04 -3.95
CA TYR A 57 -12.24 -5.35 -3.54
C TYR A 57 -10.73 -5.37 -3.28
N ILE A 58 -10.31 -6.10 -2.24
CA ILE A 58 -8.89 -6.38 -1.96
C ILE A 58 -8.41 -7.47 -2.92
N GLY A 59 -8.11 -7.09 -4.17
CA GLY A 59 -7.40 -7.90 -5.17
C GLY A 59 -7.57 -9.42 -5.06
N ILE A 60 -8.79 -9.91 -5.29
CA ILE A 60 -9.11 -11.36 -5.25
C ILE A 60 -8.90 -11.96 -6.65
N ASN A 61 -7.73 -11.74 -7.24
CA ASN A 61 -7.39 -12.38 -8.49
C ASN A 61 -6.70 -13.71 -8.17
N GLN A 62 -7.47 -14.80 -8.20
CA GLN A 62 -6.88 -16.13 -8.26
C GLN A 62 -6.31 -16.32 -9.67
N LEU A 63 -5.13 -16.95 -9.74
CA LEU A 63 -4.58 -17.42 -11.02
C LEU A 63 -5.56 -18.40 -11.65
N ASP A 64 -5.88 -18.25 -12.93
CA ASP A 64 -6.65 -19.25 -13.67
C ASP A 64 -5.79 -20.52 -13.80
N TYR A 65 -6.20 -21.59 -13.10
CA TYR A 65 -5.54 -22.89 -13.15
C TYR A 65 -6.11 -23.81 -14.24
N GLY A 66 -7.02 -23.29 -15.08
CA GLY A 66 -7.72 -24.04 -16.11
C GLY A 66 -8.96 -24.78 -15.60
N LYS A 67 -9.66 -25.43 -16.53
CA LYS A 67 -10.84 -26.25 -16.24
C LYS A 67 -10.44 -27.72 -16.16
N ALA A 68 -10.84 -28.40 -15.09
CA ALA A 68 -10.65 -29.85 -14.93
C ALA A 68 -11.97 -30.52 -14.57
N THR A 69 -12.15 -31.78 -14.99
CA THR A 69 -13.31 -32.60 -14.63
C THR A 69 -12.91 -33.67 -13.63
N TYR A 70 -13.71 -33.85 -12.58
CA TYR A 70 -13.52 -34.87 -11.55
C TYR A 70 -14.53 -36.00 -11.76
N GLN A 71 -14.07 -37.25 -11.83
CA GLN A 71 -14.91 -38.45 -11.94
C GLN A 71 -14.65 -39.37 -10.74
N ASP A 72 -15.71 -39.86 -10.10
CA ASP A 72 -15.64 -40.86 -9.03
C ASP A 72 -16.00 -42.23 -9.62
N ASN A 73 -15.01 -43.10 -9.77
CA ASN A 73 -15.16 -44.44 -10.34
C ASN A 73 -15.40 -45.52 -9.26
N SER A 74 -15.71 -45.13 -8.03
CA SER A 74 -15.92 -46.11 -6.96
C SER A 74 -17.17 -46.95 -7.23
N GLN A 75 -17.01 -48.27 -7.10
CA GLN A 75 -18.10 -49.26 -7.26
C GLN A 75 -19.05 -49.29 -6.05
N TRP A 76 -18.81 -48.44 -5.05
CA TRP A 76 -19.51 -48.43 -3.77
C TRP A 76 -20.33 -47.15 -3.67
N ASN A 77 -21.62 -47.25 -3.29
CA ASN A 77 -22.54 -46.11 -3.13
C ASN A 77 -22.21 -45.25 -1.89
N TYR A 78 -20.99 -44.75 -1.81
CA TYR A 78 -20.49 -43.98 -0.69
C TYR A 78 -21.15 -42.58 -0.67
N LYS A 79 -21.95 -42.31 0.37
CA LYS A 79 -22.54 -40.98 0.56
C LYS A 79 -21.48 -40.02 1.11
N ARG A 80 -21.08 -39.04 0.29
CA ARG A 80 -20.12 -37.97 0.66
C ARG A 80 -20.82 -36.60 0.64
N PRO A 81 -21.70 -36.30 1.60
CA PRO A 81 -22.58 -35.13 1.55
C PRO A 81 -21.83 -33.80 1.54
N GLU A 82 -20.71 -33.69 2.27
CA GLU A 82 -19.95 -32.43 2.34
C GLU A 82 -19.09 -32.21 1.08
N LEU A 83 -18.56 -33.27 0.48
CA LEU A 83 -17.80 -33.21 -0.77
C LEU A 83 -18.68 -32.69 -1.91
N LYS A 84 -19.95 -33.12 -1.97
CA LYS A 84 -20.93 -32.62 -2.94
C LYS A 84 -21.26 -31.13 -2.80
N LYS A 85 -21.03 -30.54 -1.62
CA LYS A 85 -21.24 -29.11 -1.33
C LYS A 85 -19.97 -28.28 -1.52
N GLN A 86 -18.89 -28.87 -2.04
CA GLN A 86 -17.64 -28.15 -2.26
C GLN A 86 -17.83 -27.09 -3.35
N LYS A 87 -17.47 -25.85 -3.01
CA LYS A 87 -17.48 -24.71 -3.94
C LYS A 87 -16.04 -24.24 -4.11
N TYR A 88 -15.68 -23.93 -5.34
CA TYR A 88 -14.43 -23.27 -5.68
C TYR A 88 -14.76 -21.82 -5.98
N ALA A 89 -14.19 -20.91 -5.20
CA ALA A 89 -14.31 -19.48 -5.40
C ALA A 89 -12.98 -18.82 -5.03
N PRO A 90 -12.62 -17.67 -5.63
CA PRO A 90 -11.33 -17.01 -5.39
C PRO A 90 -11.05 -16.66 -3.92
N ASN A 91 -12.11 -16.50 -3.12
CA ASN A 91 -12.04 -16.22 -1.69
C ASN A 91 -12.20 -17.47 -0.80
N ILE A 92 -12.23 -18.68 -1.37
CA ILE A 92 -12.30 -19.96 -0.65
C ILE A 92 -11.04 -20.78 -0.92
N TYR A 93 -10.27 -21.03 0.14
CA TYR A 93 -9.11 -21.92 0.09
C TYR A 93 -9.46 -23.27 0.75
N ASN A 94 -9.58 -24.31 -0.08
CA ASN A 94 -9.76 -25.69 0.39
C ASN A 94 -8.42 -26.21 0.95
N CYS A 95 -8.41 -26.67 2.20
CA CYS A 95 -7.18 -26.93 2.94
C CYS A 95 -7.31 -28.09 3.94
N SER A 96 -6.17 -28.50 4.52
CA SER A 96 -6.16 -29.49 5.59
C SER A 96 -6.74 -28.93 6.89
N ARG A 97 -7.18 -29.81 7.80
CA ARG A 97 -7.67 -29.43 9.13
C ARG A 97 -6.67 -28.55 9.88
N THR A 98 -5.39 -28.89 9.82
CA THR A 98 -4.30 -28.14 10.48
C THR A 98 -4.13 -26.75 9.88
N VAL A 99 -4.21 -26.61 8.55
CA VAL A 99 -4.13 -25.30 7.90
C VAL A 99 -5.33 -24.43 8.31
N CYS A 100 -6.54 -25.01 8.34
CA CYS A 100 -7.74 -24.30 8.78
C CYS A 100 -7.64 -23.84 10.25
N ASP A 101 -7.11 -24.67 11.16
CA ASP A 101 -6.92 -24.28 12.56
C ASP A 101 -5.82 -23.22 12.74
N ASN A 102 -4.73 -23.33 11.97
CA ASN A 102 -3.68 -22.32 12.02
C ASN A 102 -4.12 -20.99 11.40
N ALA A 103 -4.96 -21.00 10.37
CA ALA A 103 -5.57 -19.79 9.81
C ALA A 103 -6.42 -19.07 10.86
N ARG A 104 -7.17 -19.82 11.68
CA ARG A 104 -7.91 -19.25 12.82
C ARG A 104 -6.98 -18.59 13.86
N LYS A 105 -5.82 -19.20 14.14
CA LYS A 105 -4.84 -18.69 15.11
C LYS A 105 -4.02 -17.50 14.58
N GLN A 106 -3.70 -17.50 13.29
CA GLN A 106 -2.83 -16.51 12.63
C GLN A 106 -3.47 -16.01 11.32
N PRO A 107 -4.61 -15.31 11.38
CA PRO A 107 -5.44 -15.00 10.22
C PRO A 107 -4.69 -14.23 9.12
N PHE A 108 -4.04 -13.12 9.48
CA PHE A 108 -3.35 -12.27 8.50
C PHE A 108 -2.19 -12.97 7.80
N LYS A 109 -1.42 -13.77 8.55
CA LYS A 109 -0.32 -14.56 7.98
C LYS A 109 -0.82 -15.57 6.97
N TYR A 110 -1.91 -16.25 7.28
CA TYR A 110 -2.48 -17.27 6.40
C TYR A 110 -3.19 -16.65 5.20
N ILE A 111 -3.82 -15.48 5.36
CA ILE A 111 -4.33 -14.69 4.24
C ILE A 111 -3.21 -14.37 3.25
N CYS A 112 -2.10 -13.80 3.74
CA CYS A 112 -0.96 -13.47 2.89
C CYS A 112 -0.38 -14.68 2.17
N LYS A 113 -0.37 -15.84 2.84
CA LYS A 113 0.20 -17.09 2.32
C LYS A 113 -0.63 -17.74 1.23
N TYR A 114 -1.96 -17.73 1.35
CA TYR A 114 -2.86 -18.54 0.51
C TYR A 114 -3.73 -17.73 -0.46
N PHE A 115 -3.89 -16.41 -0.24
CA PHE A 115 -4.71 -15.53 -1.09
C PHE A 115 -3.88 -14.49 -1.86
N ASN A 116 -2.58 -14.75 -2.08
CA ASN A 116 -1.67 -13.90 -2.88
C ASN A 116 -1.60 -12.42 -2.42
N LEU A 117 -1.84 -12.15 -1.13
CA LEU A 117 -1.70 -10.83 -0.53
C LEU A 117 -0.33 -10.67 0.11
N LYS A 118 0.71 -10.51 -0.72
CA LYS A 118 2.09 -10.35 -0.21
C LYS A 118 2.24 -9.02 0.51
N ALA A 119 3.01 -9.00 1.60
CA ALA A 119 3.38 -7.77 2.29
C ALA A 119 4.36 -6.93 1.45
N THR A 120 3.79 -6.12 0.56
CA THR A 120 4.41 -5.12 -0.32
C THR A 120 3.75 -3.77 -0.09
N GLU A 121 4.44 -2.67 -0.44
CA GLU A 121 3.90 -1.31 -0.31
C GLU A 121 2.66 -1.10 -1.19
N GLU A 122 2.63 -1.69 -2.39
CA GLU A 122 1.45 -1.68 -3.25
C GLU A 122 0.24 -2.37 -2.59
N THR A 123 0.44 -3.53 -1.96
CA THR A 123 -0.63 -4.24 -1.27
C THR A 123 -1.12 -3.45 -0.06
N LEU A 124 -0.20 -2.83 0.69
CA LEU A 124 -0.54 -1.96 1.81
C LEU A 124 -1.42 -0.78 1.36
N ALA A 125 -0.98 -0.03 0.35
CA ALA A 125 -1.72 1.11 -0.20
C ALA A 125 -3.11 0.70 -0.71
N ARG A 126 -3.24 -0.46 -1.36
CA ARG A 126 -4.53 -0.99 -1.79
C ARG A 126 -5.46 -1.31 -0.62
N VAL A 127 -4.94 -1.91 0.45
CA VAL A 127 -5.73 -2.24 1.65
C VAL A 127 -6.15 -0.97 2.40
N GLU A 128 -5.28 0.05 2.48
CA GLU A 128 -5.60 1.36 3.05
C GLU A 128 -6.71 2.06 2.26
N ASN A 129 -6.68 2.04 0.93
CA ASN A 129 -7.75 2.57 0.09
C ASN A 129 -9.10 1.86 0.37
N VAL A 130 -9.09 0.53 0.43
CA VAL A 130 -10.30 -0.25 0.77
C VAL A 130 -10.84 0.13 2.16
N LEU A 131 -9.96 0.28 3.15
CA LEU A 131 -10.38 0.73 4.49
C LEU A 131 -11.07 2.10 4.42
N ASN A 132 -10.45 3.06 3.74
CA ASN A 132 -11.00 4.41 3.61
C ASN A 132 -12.39 4.40 2.95
N ASN A 133 -12.56 3.61 1.88
CA ASN A 133 -13.85 3.50 1.19
C ASN A 133 -14.92 2.86 2.08
N PHE A 134 -14.57 1.84 2.87
CA PHE A 134 -15.51 1.22 3.80
C PHE A 134 -15.85 2.11 5.00
N GLU A 135 -14.89 2.84 5.55
CA GLU A 135 -15.16 3.84 6.59
C GLU A 135 -16.09 4.94 6.06
N ALA A 136 -15.83 5.45 4.86
CA ALA A 136 -16.71 6.42 4.19
C ALA A 136 -18.10 5.85 3.92
N ALA A 137 -18.21 4.58 3.50
CA ALA A 137 -19.50 3.92 3.28
C ALA A 137 -20.30 3.75 4.58
N GLU A 138 -19.68 3.31 5.68
CA GLU A 138 -20.37 3.14 6.97
C GLU A 138 -20.78 4.48 7.61
N GLN A 139 -19.93 5.51 7.48
CA GLN A 139 -20.30 6.87 7.87
C GLN A 139 -21.46 7.39 7.01
N GLY A 140 -21.35 7.21 5.69
CA GLY A 140 -22.37 7.58 4.71
C GLY A 140 -23.72 6.93 5.00
N LYS A 141 -23.77 5.64 5.34
CA LYS A 141 -25.00 4.94 5.76
C LYS A 141 -25.65 5.60 6.97
N THR A 142 -24.84 5.94 7.97
CA THR A 142 -25.32 6.58 9.20
C THR A 142 -25.96 7.93 8.88
N LEU A 143 -25.29 8.75 8.06
CA LEU A 143 -25.79 10.04 7.60
C LEU A 143 -27.06 9.90 6.75
N LEU A 144 -27.05 8.98 5.78
CA LEU A 144 -28.19 8.69 4.91
C LEU A 144 -29.42 8.26 5.71
N LYS A 145 -29.23 7.40 6.72
CA LYS A 145 -30.31 6.97 7.62
C LYS A 145 -30.88 8.15 8.41
N ALA A 146 -30.01 8.96 9.02
CA ALA A 146 -30.43 10.13 9.78
C ALA A 146 -31.18 11.14 8.91
N GLU A 147 -30.70 11.39 7.69
CA GLU A 147 -31.33 12.33 6.76
C GLU A 147 -32.69 11.82 6.27
N LYS A 148 -32.78 10.53 5.91
CA LYS A 148 -34.06 9.90 5.57
C LYS A 148 -35.06 9.99 6.71
N GLU A 149 -34.63 9.74 7.96
CA GLU A 149 -35.49 9.86 9.13
C GLU A 149 -36.00 11.30 9.34
N LYS A 150 -35.15 12.32 9.15
CA LYS A 150 -35.56 13.73 9.20
C LYS A 150 -36.60 14.08 8.15
N ILE A 151 -36.39 13.64 6.89
CA ILE A 151 -37.34 13.89 5.81
C ILE A 151 -38.70 13.26 6.14
N LEU A 152 -38.69 12.00 6.63
CA LEU A 152 -39.90 11.29 7.01
C LEU A 152 -40.61 11.94 8.22
N ASP A 153 -39.88 12.49 9.19
CA ASP A 153 -40.47 13.18 10.33
C ASP A 153 -41.12 14.52 9.91
N ASN A 154 -40.50 15.26 9.00
CA ASN A 154 -41.05 16.52 8.45
C ASN A 154 -42.40 16.33 7.75
N ILE A 155 -42.61 15.19 7.09
CA ILE A 155 -43.89 14.89 6.40
C ILE A 155 -44.83 14.06 7.27
N LYS A 156 -44.42 13.65 8.47
CA LYS A 156 -45.14 12.71 9.32
C LYS A 156 -46.57 13.17 9.57
N ASN A 157 -46.79 14.44 9.90
CA ASN A 157 -48.14 14.94 10.22
C ASN A 157 -49.07 15.02 9.00
N LYS A 158 -48.53 14.99 7.78
CA LYS A 158 -49.29 15.04 6.53
C LYS A 158 -49.70 13.66 6.01
N ILE A 159 -49.19 12.58 6.60
CA ILE A 159 -49.49 11.20 6.20
C ILE A 159 -50.57 10.61 7.13
N PRO A 160 -51.54 9.84 6.63
CA PRO A 160 -52.51 9.12 7.46
C PRO A 160 -51.84 8.14 8.43
N ILE A 161 -52.40 8.03 9.64
CA ILE A 161 -51.86 7.17 10.72
C ILE A 161 -51.81 5.70 10.30
N LEU A 162 -52.87 5.22 9.63
CA LEU A 162 -52.94 3.84 9.16
C LEU A 162 -51.82 3.50 8.16
N ILE A 163 -51.51 4.40 7.22
CA ILE A 163 -50.43 4.20 6.24
C ILE A 163 -49.06 4.14 6.93
N LYS A 164 -48.82 5.01 7.92
CA LYS A 164 -47.59 4.99 8.73
C LYS A 164 -47.44 3.68 9.51
N ALA A 165 -48.53 3.17 10.10
CA ALA A 165 -48.51 1.99 10.96
C ALA A 165 -48.35 0.68 10.18
N PHE A 166 -49.06 0.52 9.05
CA PHE A 166 -49.17 -0.76 8.35
C PHE A 166 -48.41 -0.83 7.02
N SER A 167 -47.91 0.29 6.49
CA SER A 167 -47.33 0.37 5.14
C SER A 167 -46.01 1.12 5.03
N LYS A 168 -45.24 1.24 6.12
CA LYS A 168 -43.96 2.00 6.14
C LYS A 168 -43.02 1.71 4.96
N LYS A 169 -42.73 0.43 4.66
CA LYS A 169 -41.84 0.06 3.54
C LYS A 169 -42.39 0.46 2.17
N LYS A 170 -43.71 0.32 1.97
CA LYS A 170 -44.35 0.68 0.71
C LYS A 170 -44.43 2.21 0.56
N LEU A 171 -44.72 2.92 1.65
CA LEU A 171 -44.68 4.38 1.69
C LEU A 171 -43.31 4.92 1.25
N GLU A 172 -42.22 4.40 1.81
CA GLU A 172 -40.86 4.80 1.41
C GLU A 172 -40.61 4.58 -0.09
N LYS A 173 -41.04 3.43 -0.62
CA LYS A 173 -40.93 3.12 -2.06
C LYS A 173 -41.75 4.06 -2.92
N GLU A 174 -43.01 4.33 -2.55
CA GLU A 174 -43.91 5.20 -3.32
C GLU A 174 -43.47 6.68 -3.27
N LEU A 175 -42.84 7.10 -2.16
CA LEU A 175 -42.17 8.41 -2.05
C LEU A 175 -40.92 8.52 -2.94
N GLY A 176 -40.40 7.40 -3.45
CA GLY A 176 -39.28 7.36 -4.39
C GLY A 176 -37.92 7.03 -3.77
N PHE A 177 -37.87 6.63 -2.49
CA PHE A 177 -36.61 6.18 -1.89
C PHE A 177 -36.20 4.83 -2.48
N GLU A 178 -34.93 4.73 -2.88
CA GLU A 178 -34.31 3.47 -3.26
C GLU A 178 -34.12 2.54 -2.05
N TYR A 179 -33.91 1.26 -2.33
CA TYR A 179 -33.57 0.29 -1.29
C TYR A 179 -32.16 0.60 -0.76
N ILE A 180 -32.02 0.67 0.56
CA ILE A 180 -30.75 0.94 1.22
C ILE A 180 -30.32 -0.34 1.94
N ASP A 181 -29.18 -0.90 1.54
CA ASP A 181 -28.60 -2.04 2.24
C ASP A 181 -27.72 -1.57 3.40
N PHE A 182 -28.27 -1.70 4.61
CA PHE A 182 -27.57 -1.47 5.88
C PHE A 182 -26.85 -2.72 6.40
N SER A 183 -26.84 -3.82 5.64
CA SER A 183 -26.09 -5.01 6.03
C SER A 183 -24.58 -4.78 5.97
N THR A 184 -23.85 -5.63 6.70
CA THR A 184 -22.38 -5.71 6.67
C THR A 184 -21.89 -6.85 5.77
N THR A 185 -22.76 -7.37 4.89
CA THR A 185 -22.46 -8.57 4.07
C THR A 185 -21.47 -8.30 2.94
N TYR A 186 -21.26 -7.03 2.60
CA TYR A 186 -20.34 -6.58 1.55
C TYR A 186 -18.86 -6.65 1.97
N PHE A 187 -18.54 -6.80 3.26
CA PHE A 187 -17.14 -6.93 3.68
C PHE A 187 -16.50 -8.18 3.06
N PRO A 188 -15.31 -8.05 2.44
CA PRO A 188 -14.60 -9.17 1.86
C PRO A 188 -14.34 -10.26 2.90
N ARG A 189 -14.66 -11.50 2.54
CA ARG A 189 -14.50 -12.65 3.43
C ARG A 189 -13.62 -13.71 2.80
N TYR A 190 -12.53 -14.04 3.48
CA TYR A 190 -11.62 -15.13 3.13
C TYR A 190 -11.96 -16.38 3.93
N ILE A 191 -12.15 -17.48 3.24
CA ILE A 191 -12.67 -18.72 3.81
C ILE A 191 -11.63 -19.81 3.69
N PHE A 192 -11.19 -20.34 4.83
CA PHE A 192 -10.44 -21.60 4.87
C PHE A 192 -11.41 -22.73 5.14
N LYS A 193 -11.52 -23.68 4.19
CA LYS A 193 -12.46 -24.80 4.28
C LYS A 193 -11.73 -26.12 4.29
N TYR A 194 -12.03 -26.96 5.28
CA TYR A 194 -11.61 -28.35 5.35
C TYR A 194 -12.82 -29.26 5.16
N ILE A 195 -12.67 -30.30 4.36
CA ILE A 195 -13.59 -31.42 4.26
C ILE A 195 -12.76 -32.69 4.48
N SER A 196 -13.23 -33.61 5.32
CA SER A 196 -12.54 -34.87 5.56
C SER A 196 -12.46 -35.71 4.29
N SER A 197 -11.46 -36.59 4.19
CA SER A 197 -11.29 -37.46 3.01
C SER A 197 -12.54 -38.29 2.69
N GLY A 198 -13.29 -38.68 3.73
CA GLY A 198 -14.57 -39.39 3.60
C GLY A 198 -15.76 -38.50 3.23
N GLY A 199 -15.62 -37.17 3.20
CA GLY A 199 -16.68 -36.24 2.83
C GLY A 199 -17.83 -36.14 3.84
N ASN A 200 -17.60 -36.57 5.09
CA ASN A 200 -18.61 -36.67 6.15
C ASN A 200 -18.47 -35.59 7.24
N ALA A 201 -17.34 -34.90 7.29
CA ALA A 201 -17.09 -33.83 8.25
C ALA A 201 -16.49 -32.64 7.51
N SER A 202 -16.91 -31.43 7.88
CA SER A 202 -16.35 -30.19 7.36
C SER A 202 -16.03 -29.23 8.49
N MET A 203 -15.06 -28.35 8.27
CA MET A 203 -14.68 -27.26 9.17
C MET A 203 -14.41 -26.02 8.31
N GLN A 204 -14.82 -24.86 8.80
CA GLN A 204 -14.66 -23.61 8.07
C GLN A 204 -14.19 -22.51 9.02
N CYS A 205 -13.23 -21.72 8.57
CA CYS A 205 -12.77 -20.51 9.24
C CYS A 205 -12.98 -19.32 8.30
N ASP A 206 -13.83 -18.40 8.73
CA ASP A 206 -14.16 -17.19 7.99
C ASP A 206 -13.36 -16.03 8.58
N ILE A 207 -12.58 -15.36 7.74
CA ILE A 207 -11.87 -14.13 8.10
C ILE A 207 -12.52 -13.00 7.32
N VAL A 208 -13.30 -12.20 8.03
CA VAL A 208 -14.01 -11.03 7.47
C VAL A 208 -13.10 -9.81 7.60
N MET A 209 -12.89 -9.11 6.49
CA MET A 209 -12.11 -7.87 6.43
C MET A 209 -13.04 -6.68 6.70
N ASP A 210 -13.61 -6.65 7.89
CA ASP A 210 -14.31 -5.48 8.42
C ASP A 210 -13.32 -4.35 8.77
N ILE A 211 -13.83 -3.17 9.13
CA ILE A 211 -13.02 -1.99 9.47
C ILE A 211 -11.97 -2.31 10.55
N SER A 212 -12.33 -3.09 11.57
CA SER A 212 -11.43 -3.45 12.66
C SER A 212 -10.30 -4.37 12.19
N ASN A 213 -10.63 -5.42 11.45
CA ASN A 213 -9.64 -6.35 10.92
C ASN A 213 -8.78 -5.73 9.82
N LEU A 214 -9.32 -4.82 9.01
CA LEU A 214 -8.56 -4.06 8.02
C LEU A 214 -7.50 -3.19 8.69
N ASN A 215 -7.86 -2.42 9.71
CA ASN A 215 -6.92 -1.62 10.50
C ASN A 215 -5.79 -2.50 11.09
N ARG A 216 -6.15 -3.62 11.71
CA ARG A 216 -5.17 -4.58 12.25
C ARG A 216 -4.31 -5.22 11.16
N PHE A 217 -4.86 -5.45 9.98
CA PHE A 217 -4.13 -6.02 8.86
C PHE A 217 -3.15 -5.03 8.25
N ILE A 218 -3.51 -3.76 8.11
CA ILE A 218 -2.62 -2.66 7.69
C ILE A 218 -1.41 -2.58 8.63
N ASN A 219 -1.64 -2.60 9.94
CA ASN A 219 -0.56 -2.62 10.93
C ASN A 219 0.35 -3.84 10.76
N TYR A 220 -0.23 -5.03 10.62
CA TYR A 220 0.52 -6.27 10.36
C TYR A 220 1.38 -6.19 9.08
N LEU A 221 0.82 -5.67 7.98
CA LEU A 221 1.55 -5.49 6.73
C LEU A 221 2.69 -4.47 6.89
N SER A 222 2.40 -3.33 7.53
CA SER A 222 3.36 -2.26 7.82
C SER A 222 4.54 -2.76 8.64
N GLU A 223 4.29 -3.53 9.70
CA GLU A 223 5.34 -4.14 10.53
C GLU A 223 6.24 -5.09 9.74
N ILE A 224 5.66 -5.94 8.89
CA ILE A 224 6.45 -6.86 8.05
C ILE A 224 7.29 -6.10 7.04
N ILE A 225 6.75 -5.06 6.41
CA ILE A 225 7.47 -4.23 5.44
C ILE A 225 8.62 -3.50 6.13
N LYS A 226 8.37 -2.87 7.29
CA LYS A 226 9.39 -2.22 8.12
C LYS A 226 10.48 -3.20 8.53
N PHE A 227 10.10 -4.38 9.02
CA PHE A 227 11.06 -5.42 9.40
C PHE A 227 11.92 -5.84 8.21
N LYS A 228 11.32 -6.11 7.04
CA LYS A 228 12.08 -6.46 5.82
C LYS A 228 13.06 -5.37 5.43
N LYS A 229 12.71 -4.08 5.55
CA LYS A 229 13.62 -2.96 5.24
C LYS A 229 14.70 -2.71 6.31
N SER A 230 14.50 -3.19 7.53
CA SER A 230 15.48 -3.02 8.63
C SER A 230 16.79 -3.76 8.39
N VAL A 231 17.87 -3.31 9.04
CA VAL A 231 19.19 -3.97 9.00
C VAL A 231 19.09 -5.44 9.43
N ALA A 232 18.33 -5.71 10.50
CA ALA A 232 18.12 -7.07 11.01
C ALA A 232 17.40 -7.95 9.98
N GLY A 233 16.35 -7.43 9.34
CA GLY A 233 15.62 -8.14 8.28
C GLY A 233 16.49 -8.43 7.07
N GLN A 234 17.24 -7.44 6.59
CA GLN A 234 18.16 -7.60 5.46
C GLN A 234 19.26 -8.64 5.75
N ARG A 235 19.78 -8.69 6.99
CA ARG A 235 20.71 -9.74 7.42
C ARG A 235 20.04 -11.12 7.46
N ALA A 236 18.80 -11.21 7.94
CA ALA A 236 18.05 -12.46 8.01
C ALA A 236 17.73 -13.05 6.62
N LEU A 237 17.63 -12.22 5.57
CA LEU A 237 17.46 -12.66 4.18
C LEU A 237 18.70 -13.38 3.63
N MET A 238 19.88 -13.20 4.24
CA MET A 238 21.12 -13.84 3.80
C MET A 238 21.20 -15.31 4.22
N THR A 239 20.47 -16.16 3.49
CA THR A 239 20.44 -17.61 3.70
C THR A 239 21.69 -18.30 3.13
N SER A 240 22.02 -19.50 3.62
CA SER A 240 23.13 -20.31 3.06
C SER A 240 22.91 -20.66 1.58
N ALA A 241 21.66 -20.90 1.18
CA ALA A 241 21.31 -21.14 -0.22
C ALA A 241 21.60 -19.92 -1.11
N LEU A 242 21.24 -18.71 -0.65
CA LEU A 242 21.57 -17.47 -1.36
C LEU A 242 23.07 -17.27 -1.45
N ARG A 243 23.82 -17.49 -0.35
CA ARG A 243 25.29 -17.39 -0.36
C ARG A 243 25.91 -18.29 -1.43
N GLN A 244 25.52 -19.57 -1.46
CA GLN A 244 26.01 -20.51 -2.46
C GLN A 244 25.58 -20.14 -3.89
N LYS A 245 24.39 -19.56 -4.07
CA LYS A 245 23.93 -19.09 -5.39
C LYS A 245 24.84 -17.97 -5.91
N ILE A 246 25.13 -16.97 -5.08
CA ILE A 246 26.01 -15.85 -5.45
C ILE A 246 27.44 -16.34 -5.72
N MET A 247 27.99 -17.22 -4.86
CA MET A 247 29.32 -17.82 -5.09
C MET A 247 29.40 -18.56 -6.42
N ARG A 248 28.37 -19.35 -6.77
CA ARG A 248 28.31 -20.04 -8.06
C ARG A 248 28.19 -19.08 -9.24
N ARG A 249 27.32 -18.07 -9.16
CA ARG A 249 27.19 -17.01 -10.18
C ARG A 249 28.53 -16.32 -10.43
N ASP A 250 29.30 -16.12 -9.37
CA ASP A 250 30.58 -15.44 -9.41
C ASP A 250 31.75 -16.40 -9.70
N ASN A 251 31.49 -17.66 -10.05
CA ASN A 251 32.49 -18.71 -10.31
C ASN A 251 33.53 -18.83 -9.18
N TYR A 252 33.08 -18.73 -7.93
CA TYR A 252 33.94 -18.77 -6.74
C TYR A 252 35.16 -17.84 -6.88
N THR A 253 34.94 -16.65 -7.42
CA THR A 253 35.97 -15.66 -7.73
C THR A 253 35.67 -14.34 -7.04
N CYS A 254 36.68 -13.75 -6.40
CA CYS A 254 36.56 -12.43 -5.81
C CYS A 254 36.36 -11.37 -6.90
N LYS A 255 35.27 -10.61 -6.81
CA LYS A 255 34.92 -9.55 -7.77
C LYS A 255 35.76 -8.28 -7.69
N ILE A 256 36.69 -8.18 -6.73
CA ILE A 256 37.62 -7.05 -6.62
C ILE A 256 39.01 -7.45 -7.13
N CYS A 257 39.62 -8.50 -6.59
CA CYS A 257 41.00 -8.87 -6.96
C CYS A 257 41.10 -9.96 -8.03
N GLY A 258 39.99 -10.58 -8.43
CA GLY A 258 39.99 -11.64 -9.45
C GLY A 258 40.53 -12.99 -8.98
N LEU A 259 41.00 -13.12 -7.73
CA LEU A 259 41.45 -14.42 -7.19
C LEU A 259 40.27 -15.36 -7.00
N SER A 260 40.44 -16.61 -7.44
CA SER A 260 39.44 -17.67 -7.33
C SER A 260 39.95 -18.84 -6.49
N THR A 261 39.04 -19.65 -5.96
CA THR A 261 39.41 -20.87 -5.22
C THR A 261 40.07 -21.93 -6.09
N HIS A 262 39.98 -21.82 -7.42
CA HIS A 262 40.71 -22.68 -8.35
C HIS A 262 42.21 -22.35 -8.41
N ILE A 263 42.54 -21.06 -8.24
CA ILE A 263 43.93 -20.57 -8.23
C ILE A 263 44.52 -20.67 -6.83
N GLU A 264 43.74 -20.29 -5.81
CA GLU A 264 44.13 -20.36 -4.41
C GLU A 264 43.12 -21.21 -3.62
N PRO A 265 43.35 -22.52 -3.43
CA PRO A 265 42.41 -23.41 -2.76
C PRO A 265 42.04 -23.02 -1.32
N ASN A 266 42.95 -22.31 -0.63
CA ASN A 266 42.75 -21.84 0.75
C ASN A 266 42.14 -20.43 0.83
N LEU A 267 41.67 -19.87 -0.29
CA LEU A 267 41.05 -18.55 -0.34
C LEU A 267 39.66 -18.57 0.31
N LEU A 268 39.53 -17.95 1.47
CA LEU A 268 38.21 -17.76 2.11
C LEU A 268 37.41 -16.69 1.37
N LEU A 269 36.27 -17.10 0.81
CA LEU A 269 35.30 -16.23 0.14
C LEU A 269 34.08 -15.95 1.02
N GLU A 270 33.59 -14.72 0.94
CA GLU A 270 32.45 -14.22 1.66
C GLU A 270 31.51 -13.47 0.70
N ILE A 271 30.24 -13.35 1.07
CA ILE A 271 29.28 -12.54 0.33
C ILE A 271 29.24 -11.14 0.95
N ASP A 272 29.50 -10.15 0.11
CA ASP A 272 29.47 -8.73 0.44
C ASP A 272 28.28 -8.05 -0.26
N HIS A 273 27.77 -7.01 0.38
CA HIS A 273 26.81 -6.10 -0.22
C HIS A 273 27.54 -4.92 -0.86
N ILE A 274 27.36 -4.73 -2.17
CA ILE A 274 27.98 -3.63 -2.93
C ILE A 274 27.66 -2.28 -2.26
N ILE A 275 26.36 -2.03 -2.05
CA ILE A 275 25.86 -1.00 -1.13
C ILE A 275 25.67 -1.66 0.24
N PRO A 276 26.42 -1.27 1.28
CA PRO A 276 26.29 -1.86 2.62
C PRO A 276 24.87 -1.72 3.19
N ILE A 277 24.42 -2.72 3.96
CA ILE A 277 23.11 -2.67 4.64
C ILE A 277 22.97 -1.43 5.52
N SER A 278 24.06 -1.01 6.20
CA SER A 278 24.06 0.20 7.04
C SER A 278 23.83 1.50 6.27
N LYS A 279 23.96 1.49 4.95
CA LYS A 279 23.70 2.62 4.06
C LYS A 279 22.48 2.37 3.15
N GLY A 280 21.57 1.47 3.57
CA GLY A 280 20.30 1.19 2.88
C GLY A 280 20.36 0.11 1.79
N GLY A 281 21.49 -0.59 1.66
CA GLY A 281 21.62 -1.68 0.69
C GLY A 281 20.71 -2.86 0.99
N LEU A 282 20.04 -3.37 -0.05
CA LEU A 282 19.15 -4.52 0.03
C LEU A 282 19.91 -5.84 -0.22
N THR A 283 19.45 -6.94 0.38
CA THR A 283 19.93 -8.29 0.15
C THR A 283 19.25 -8.85 -1.12
N THR A 284 19.66 -8.33 -2.26
CA THR A 284 19.22 -8.74 -3.60
C THR A 284 20.42 -9.16 -4.43
N GLU A 285 20.26 -10.08 -5.38
CA GLU A 285 21.39 -10.63 -6.13
C GLU A 285 22.23 -9.54 -6.81
N ASP A 286 21.59 -8.48 -7.32
CA ASP A 286 22.25 -7.35 -7.97
C ASP A 286 23.12 -6.51 -7.01
N ASN A 287 22.78 -6.50 -5.73
CA ASN A 287 23.56 -5.81 -4.69
C ASN A 287 24.53 -6.75 -3.96
N LEU A 288 24.58 -8.03 -4.32
CA LEU A 288 25.46 -9.03 -3.71
C LEU A 288 26.60 -9.40 -4.63
N ARG A 289 27.77 -9.66 -4.05
CA ARG A 289 28.94 -10.17 -4.75
C ARG A 289 29.83 -11.02 -3.86
N THR A 290 30.64 -11.85 -4.49
CA THR A 290 31.64 -12.68 -3.83
C THR A 290 32.95 -11.91 -3.69
N LEU A 291 33.46 -11.78 -2.46
CA LEU A 291 34.76 -11.19 -2.16
C LEU A 291 35.63 -12.16 -1.37
N CYS A 292 36.95 -12.07 -1.51
CA CYS A 292 37.85 -12.72 -0.55
C CYS A 292 37.87 -11.93 0.76
N TRP A 293 38.17 -12.61 1.87
CA TRP A 293 38.20 -12.01 3.21
C TRP A 293 39.06 -10.73 3.30
N LYS A 294 40.19 -10.68 2.58
CA LYS A 294 41.06 -9.49 2.52
C LYS A 294 40.37 -8.29 1.87
N CYS A 295 39.75 -8.52 0.70
CA CYS A 295 39.03 -7.47 -0.02
C CYS A 295 37.78 -7.02 0.75
N ASN A 296 37.03 -7.96 1.32
CA ASN A 296 35.84 -7.66 2.12
C ASN A 296 36.20 -6.79 3.34
N ARG A 297 37.24 -7.17 4.08
CA ARG A 297 37.72 -6.40 5.24
C ARG A 297 38.24 -5.02 4.86
N LYS A 298 38.93 -4.88 3.71
CA LYS A 298 39.44 -3.59 3.21
C LYS A 298 38.31 -2.62 2.83
N LYS A 299 37.25 -3.14 2.21
CA LYS A 299 36.06 -2.36 1.85
C LYS A 299 35.29 -1.89 3.08
N GLY A 300 34.95 -2.82 3.97
CA GLY A 300 34.09 -2.54 5.12
C GLY A 300 32.72 -1.95 4.71
N SER A 301 32.31 -0.90 5.41
CA SER A 301 31.03 -0.19 5.20
C SER A 301 31.10 0.95 4.17
N LYS A 302 32.15 1.00 3.35
CA LYS A 302 32.29 2.00 2.29
C LYS A 302 31.39 1.62 1.10
N ILE A 303 30.72 2.61 0.54
CA ILE A 303 30.11 2.48 -0.79
C ILE A 303 31.26 2.62 -1.78
N GLU A 304 31.48 1.59 -2.59
CA GLU A 304 32.37 1.73 -3.73
C GLU A 304 31.64 2.59 -4.77
N THR A 305 32.12 3.81 -4.98
CA THR A 305 31.80 4.53 -6.23
C THR A 305 32.27 3.65 -7.38
N PRO A 306 31.47 3.48 -8.46
CA PRO A 306 31.96 2.77 -9.64
C PRO A 306 33.20 3.54 -10.11
N TYR A 307 34.36 2.94 -9.93
CA TYR A 307 35.61 3.49 -10.40
C TYR A 307 35.52 3.47 -11.93
N ARG A 308 35.36 4.66 -12.54
CA ARG A 308 35.73 4.85 -13.96
C ARG A 308 37.16 4.40 -14.12
N GLU A 309 37.43 3.68 -15.20
CA GLU A 309 38.74 3.16 -15.60
C GLU A 309 39.88 4.08 -15.17
N ILE A 310 40.83 3.51 -14.40
CA ILE A 310 42.12 4.15 -14.14
C ILE A 310 42.81 4.25 -15.50
N ASN A 311 42.78 5.44 -16.10
CA ASN A 311 43.69 5.78 -17.19
C ASN A 311 45.12 5.61 -16.66
N THR A 312 45.75 4.55 -17.12
CA THR A 312 47.20 4.33 -17.05
C THR A 312 47.87 5.45 -17.84
N SER A 313 48.25 6.52 -17.14
CA SER A 313 49.10 7.57 -17.68
C SER A 313 50.32 7.74 -16.76
N LEU A 314 51.34 6.94 -17.01
CA LEU A 314 52.72 7.18 -16.57
C LEU A 314 53.68 6.20 -17.28
N PHE A 315 53.60 6.11 -18.61
CA PHE A 315 54.75 5.79 -19.48
C PHE A 315 54.52 6.47 -20.82
N SER A 316 54.93 7.74 -20.90
CA SER A 316 55.18 8.41 -22.17
C SER A 316 56.56 7.99 -22.68
N LYS A 317 56.60 7.33 -23.84
CA LYS A 317 57.68 7.46 -24.82
C LYS A 317 57.11 7.28 -26.24
N ASP A 318 57.40 8.31 -27.03
CA ASP A 318 57.56 8.34 -28.48
C ASP A 318 56.32 8.51 -29.39
N ASN A 319 56.15 9.78 -29.80
CA ASN A 319 55.79 10.33 -31.13
C ASN A 319 55.10 9.44 -32.19
N ILE A 320 53.96 9.91 -32.71
CA ILE A 320 53.72 10.39 -34.10
C ILE A 320 52.22 10.76 -34.26
N PRO A 321 51.86 11.88 -34.91
CA PRO A 321 50.47 12.31 -35.07
C PRO A 321 49.86 11.84 -36.39
N ILE A 322 48.64 11.30 -36.38
CA ILE A 322 47.80 11.22 -37.58
C ILE A 322 46.38 11.64 -37.26
N ASN A 323 45.96 12.65 -38.00
CA ASN A 323 44.67 13.30 -38.08
C ASN A 323 43.61 12.33 -38.68
N THR A 324 42.34 12.47 -38.27
CA THR A 324 41.12 12.54 -39.11
C THR A 324 39.90 11.86 -38.46
N SER A 325 38.91 12.70 -38.16
CA SER A 325 37.46 12.50 -38.35
C SER A 325 36.92 11.08 -38.56
N SER A 326 36.04 10.63 -37.65
CA SER A 326 34.77 9.99 -38.03
C SER A 326 33.84 9.79 -36.82
N GLU A 327 32.67 10.44 -36.92
CA GLU A 327 31.36 9.95 -36.50
C GLU A 327 31.06 9.67 -35.01
N LYS A 328 30.42 10.67 -34.40
CA LYS A 328 29.44 10.48 -33.32
C LYS A 328 28.33 9.54 -33.82
N LYS A 329 28.19 8.37 -33.21
CA LYS A 329 26.92 7.63 -33.18
C LYS A 329 26.34 7.70 -31.77
N HIS A 330 25.23 8.43 -31.68
CA HIS A 330 24.30 8.37 -30.55
C HIS A 330 23.86 6.91 -30.35
N ILE A 331 24.11 6.37 -29.15
CA ILE A 331 23.34 5.26 -28.62
C ILE A 331 22.72 5.77 -27.33
N GLU A 332 21.43 6.05 -27.45
CA GLU A 332 20.53 6.38 -26.35
C GLU A 332 20.29 5.10 -25.54
N VAL A 333 20.75 5.05 -24.29
CA VAL A 333 20.35 4.00 -23.34
C VAL A 333 19.64 4.67 -22.18
N LYS A 334 18.33 4.42 -22.12
CA LYS A 334 17.42 4.85 -21.06
C LYS A 334 17.87 4.24 -19.73
N ASN A 335 18.25 5.09 -18.77
CA ASN A 335 18.36 4.70 -17.37
C ASN A 335 17.01 4.98 -16.70
N GLU A 336 16.22 3.92 -16.49
CA GLU A 336 14.99 3.98 -15.70
C GLU A 336 15.31 4.10 -14.20
N LYS A 337 14.61 5.02 -13.53
CA LYS A 337 14.70 5.36 -12.11
C LYS A 337 14.00 4.32 -11.22
N PRO A 338 14.47 4.08 -9.98
CA PRO A 338 13.62 3.63 -8.88
C PRO A 338 12.72 4.77 -8.39
N ASN A 339 11.45 4.46 -8.17
CA ASN A 339 10.35 5.36 -7.88
C ASN A 339 10.39 5.92 -6.44
N LEU A 340 10.87 7.16 -6.25
CA LEU A 340 10.69 7.94 -5.01
C LEU A 340 9.38 8.74 -5.10
N GLN A 341 8.24 8.08 -4.85
CA GLN A 341 6.98 8.77 -4.54
C GLN A 341 6.44 8.44 -3.13
N ILE A 342 7.13 7.60 -2.36
CA ILE A 342 6.70 7.21 -1.00
C ILE A 342 7.47 8.02 0.04
N GLN A 343 7.28 9.34 0.05
CA GLN A 343 7.59 10.18 1.22
C GLN A 343 6.84 11.53 1.22
N ARG A 344 5.72 11.62 0.50
CA ARG A 344 4.85 12.81 0.46
C ARG A 344 3.42 12.46 0.86
N ALA A 345 3.23 11.99 2.09
CA ALA A 345 1.91 11.93 2.74
C ALA A 345 1.99 11.64 4.26
N VAL A 346 3.01 12.12 4.98
CA VAL A 346 3.02 12.07 6.46
C VAL A 346 3.68 13.33 7.04
N ILE A 347 3.40 14.51 6.50
CA ILE A 347 3.81 15.77 7.14
C ILE A 347 2.75 16.83 6.84
N SER A 348 1.57 16.71 7.47
CA SER A 348 0.62 17.84 7.55
C SER A 348 0.00 18.05 8.92
N GLU A 349 0.43 17.32 9.97
CA GLU A 349 -0.05 17.56 11.35
C GLU A 349 1.05 17.62 12.42
N GLN A 350 2.33 17.40 12.09
CA GLN A 350 3.45 17.61 13.05
C GLN A 350 4.04 19.03 13.01
N THR A 351 3.54 19.90 12.11
CA THR A 351 4.17 21.17 11.73
C THR A 351 3.98 22.32 12.72
N GLN A 352 3.27 22.14 13.84
CA GLN A 352 3.13 23.19 14.86
C GLN A 352 4.07 23.03 16.07
N LYS A 353 4.48 21.80 16.43
CA LYS A 353 5.41 21.59 17.56
C LYS A 353 6.89 21.71 17.16
N GLU A 354 7.26 21.38 15.93
CA GLU A 354 8.64 21.56 15.44
C GLU A 354 8.94 23.01 15.00
N LYS A 355 7.91 23.84 14.75
CA LYS A 355 8.08 25.26 14.41
C LYS A 355 8.55 26.12 15.59
N GLU A 356 8.19 25.76 16.83
CA GLU A 356 8.69 26.47 18.02
C GLU A 356 10.14 26.11 18.38
N ILE A 357 10.63 24.93 18.00
CA ILE A 357 12.01 24.51 18.28
C ILE A 357 12.99 25.03 17.20
N SER A 358 12.51 25.28 15.98
CA SER A 358 13.31 25.74 14.84
C SER A 358 13.75 27.22 14.91
N ASN A 359 13.08 28.07 15.69
CA ASN A 359 13.32 29.52 15.66
C ASN A 359 14.52 30.00 16.51
N ASN A 360 15.10 29.15 17.35
CA ASN A 360 16.24 29.54 18.22
C ASN A 360 17.63 29.32 17.59
N MET A 361 17.73 28.82 16.35
CA MET A 361 19.01 28.42 15.75
C MET A 361 19.27 29.02 14.36
N TYR A 362 18.31 29.77 13.80
CA TYR A 362 18.51 30.52 12.56
C TYR A 362 19.18 31.86 12.88
N ASP A 363 20.41 32.05 12.41
CA ASP A 363 21.16 33.29 12.56
C ASP A 363 21.91 33.55 11.24
N LYS A 364 21.23 34.29 10.34
CA LYS A 364 21.76 34.60 8.99
C LYS A 364 23.02 35.45 9.06
N GLU A 365 23.16 36.32 10.06
CA GLU A 365 24.34 37.18 10.24
C GLU A 365 25.58 36.36 10.67
N LYS A 366 25.38 35.29 11.43
CA LYS A 366 26.45 34.33 11.80
C LYS A 366 26.62 33.18 10.81
N GLY A 367 25.85 33.15 9.71
CA GLY A 367 25.91 32.11 8.69
C GLY A 367 25.40 30.74 9.14
N ILE A 368 24.44 30.69 10.07
CA ILE A 368 23.83 29.46 10.59
C ILE A 368 22.40 29.32 10.04
N TYR A 369 22.15 28.20 9.36
CA TYR A 369 20.93 27.91 8.62
C TYR A 369 20.36 26.56 9.07
N PRO A 370 19.12 26.47 9.57
CA PRO A 370 18.54 25.20 9.99
C PRO A 370 18.18 24.30 8.79
N ALA A 371 17.66 23.10 9.07
CA ALA A 371 17.01 22.29 8.03
C ALA A 371 15.90 23.10 7.34
N GLY A 372 15.89 23.10 6.01
CA GLY A 372 15.02 23.98 5.21
C GLY A 372 15.35 23.96 3.72
N GLN A 373 14.73 24.88 2.98
CA GLN A 373 14.92 25.04 1.54
C GLN A 373 15.52 26.41 1.28
N TYR A 374 16.53 26.48 0.43
CA TYR A 374 17.36 27.66 0.23
C TYR A 374 17.73 27.85 -1.23
N LEU A 375 17.61 29.07 -1.73
CA LEU A 375 18.12 29.47 -3.04
C LEU A 375 19.49 30.14 -2.88
N VAL A 376 20.50 29.60 -3.56
CA VAL A 376 21.87 30.13 -3.53
C VAL A 376 21.93 31.46 -4.29
N GLY A 377 22.40 32.51 -3.63
CA GLY A 377 22.42 33.89 -4.12
C GLY A 377 21.30 34.77 -3.56
N GLU A 378 20.23 34.18 -3.00
CA GLU A 378 19.12 34.92 -2.36
C GLU A 378 19.03 34.60 -0.85
N ASP A 379 18.89 33.32 -0.52
CA ASP A 379 18.72 32.86 0.87
C ASP A 379 20.07 32.59 1.54
N ILE A 380 20.99 31.95 0.80
CA ILE A 380 22.34 31.56 1.24
C ILE A 380 23.37 32.00 0.21
N GLU A 381 24.56 32.38 0.65
CA GLU A 381 25.62 32.86 -0.24
C GLU A 381 26.42 31.71 -0.89
N ILE A 382 27.18 32.04 -1.94
CA ILE A 382 28.23 31.15 -2.45
C ILE A 382 29.30 30.99 -1.37
N GLY A 383 29.76 29.76 -1.13
CA GLY A 383 30.71 29.50 -0.06
C GLY A 383 30.85 28.03 0.30
N LYS A 384 31.67 27.80 1.33
CA LYS A 384 31.81 26.49 1.96
C LYS A 384 30.94 26.44 3.21
N TYR A 385 30.35 25.28 3.42
CA TYR A 385 29.41 25.04 4.50
C TYR A 385 29.73 23.72 5.17
N LEU A 386 29.55 23.66 6.48
CA LEU A 386 29.55 22.46 7.28
C LEU A 386 28.11 22.13 7.66
N LEU A 387 27.65 20.93 7.33
CA LEU A 387 26.32 20.45 7.69
C LEU A 387 26.46 19.44 8.82
N THR A 388 25.80 19.70 9.94
CA THR A 388 25.81 18.84 11.12
C THR A 388 24.43 18.24 11.31
N SER A 389 24.33 16.91 11.32
CA SER A 389 23.06 16.20 11.52
C SER A 389 22.52 16.44 12.93
N ARG A 390 21.20 16.64 13.05
CA ARG A 390 20.53 16.77 14.35
C ARG A 390 20.54 15.41 15.08
N LYS A 391 20.70 15.43 16.40
CA LYS A 391 20.87 14.24 17.27
C LYS A 391 19.91 13.09 16.87
N ASP A 392 20.49 11.92 16.66
CA ASP A 392 19.83 10.65 16.32
C ASP A 392 19.03 10.62 15.00
N LYS A 393 19.22 11.61 14.11
CA LYS A 393 18.66 11.62 12.75
C LYS A 393 19.78 11.66 11.69
N ILE A 394 19.55 11.02 10.55
CA ILE A 394 20.43 11.11 9.39
C ILE A 394 20.09 12.42 8.66
N GLY A 395 21.06 13.31 8.52
CA GLY A 395 20.95 14.53 7.74
C GLY A 395 20.98 14.23 6.24
N SER A 396 20.30 15.04 5.45
CA SER A 396 20.40 14.97 3.99
C SER A 396 20.50 16.36 3.38
N VAL A 397 21.17 16.43 2.23
CA VAL A 397 21.20 17.62 1.38
C VAL A 397 20.94 17.22 -0.07
N SER A 398 20.00 17.91 -0.69
CA SER A 398 19.64 17.76 -2.10
C SER A 398 19.88 19.09 -2.82
N ILE A 399 20.53 19.06 -3.97
CA ILE A 399 20.84 20.25 -4.76
C ILE A 399 20.20 20.08 -6.13
N TYR A 400 19.49 21.11 -6.56
CA TYR A 400 18.81 21.19 -7.85
C TYR A 400 19.36 22.40 -8.61
N GLU A 401 19.32 22.32 -9.94
CA GLU A 401 19.77 23.41 -10.82
C GLU A 401 18.99 24.70 -10.60
N ASN A 402 17.69 24.57 -10.25
CA ASN A 402 16.78 25.65 -9.93
C ASN A 402 15.48 25.07 -9.32
N TYR A 403 14.60 25.96 -8.89
CA TYR A 403 13.31 25.60 -8.27
C TYR A 403 12.37 24.79 -9.20
N ASN A 404 12.42 25.01 -10.53
CA ASN A 404 11.58 24.25 -11.46
C ASN A 404 12.05 22.79 -11.56
N LYS A 405 13.37 22.54 -11.47
CA LYS A 405 13.94 21.20 -11.37
C LYS A 405 13.61 20.54 -10.02
N TYR A 406 13.58 21.31 -8.93
CA TYR A 406 13.08 20.83 -7.64
C TYR A 406 11.62 20.35 -7.71
N LYS A 407 10.72 21.11 -8.33
CA LYS A 407 9.30 20.69 -8.49
C LYS A 407 9.14 19.38 -9.28
N LYS A 408 10.06 19.12 -10.22
CA LYS A 408 10.09 17.89 -11.04
C LYS A 408 10.94 16.77 -10.42
N ASP A 409 11.52 17.01 -9.25
CA ASP A 409 12.45 16.12 -8.56
C ASP A 409 13.65 15.67 -9.43
N GLU A 410 14.19 16.64 -10.18
CA GLU A 410 15.39 16.48 -11.02
C GLU A 410 16.61 17.07 -10.30
N MET A 411 17.08 16.37 -9.27
CA MET A 411 18.24 16.79 -8.48
C MET A 411 19.57 16.57 -9.23
N ILE A 412 20.49 17.51 -9.07
CA ILE A 412 21.88 17.39 -9.51
C ILE A 412 22.65 16.47 -8.54
N THR A 413 22.40 16.63 -7.25
CA THR A 413 23.16 15.94 -6.20
C THR A 413 22.26 15.65 -5.01
N TYR A 414 22.44 14.46 -4.43
CA TYR A 414 21.85 14.08 -3.17
C TYR A 414 22.91 13.41 -2.30
N GLN A 415 22.98 13.81 -1.05
CA GLN A 415 23.87 13.21 -0.08
C GLN A 415 23.16 13.06 1.26
N SER A 416 23.25 11.88 1.86
CA SER A 416 22.89 11.66 3.27
C SER A 416 24.14 11.50 4.13
N PHE A 417 24.07 11.96 5.38
CA PHE A 417 25.20 12.00 6.29
C PHE A 417 24.74 11.83 7.75
N ASP A 418 25.54 11.09 8.51
CA ASP A 418 25.37 10.79 9.94
C ASP A 418 26.44 11.48 10.82
N THR A 419 27.31 12.24 10.19
CA THR A 419 28.42 13.02 10.75
C THR A 419 28.57 14.31 9.94
N ASP A 420 29.44 15.22 10.36
CA ASP A 420 29.63 16.51 9.68
C ASP A 420 29.96 16.35 8.19
N TYR A 421 29.23 17.07 7.34
CA TYR A 421 29.37 17.02 5.88
C TYR A 421 29.78 18.38 5.33
N HIS A 422 30.86 18.42 4.55
CA HIS A 422 31.32 19.64 3.89
C HIS A 422 30.63 19.82 2.53
N LEU A 423 29.94 20.94 2.37
CA LEU A 423 29.29 21.35 1.14
C LEU A 423 30.02 22.59 0.56
N SER A 424 30.25 22.60 -0.75
CA SER A 424 30.78 23.78 -1.45
C SER A 424 29.78 24.21 -2.51
N LEU A 425 29.18 25.38 -2.33
CA LEU A 425 28.27 26.01 -3.28
C LEU A 425 29.07 27.02 -4.09
N ARG A 426 29.16 26.82 -5.41
CA ARG A 426 30.02 27.60 -6.32
C ARG A 426 29.25 28.42 -7.36
N GLU A 427 27.94 28.24 -7.45
CA GLU A 427 27.09 28.84 -8.48
C GLU A 427 25.81 29.41 -7.84
N ASN A 428 25.37 30.58 -8.32
CA ASN A 428 24.08 31.18 -7.95
C ASN A 428 22.93 30.47 -8.68
N GLY A 429 21.73 30.53 -8.11
CA GLY A 429 20.51 29.96 -8.68
C GLY A 429 20.26 28.48 -8.34
N LEU A 430 21.24 27.81 -7.70
CA LEU A 430 21.05 26.45 -7.19
C LEU A 430 19.98 26.45 -6.09
N PHE A 431 19.10 25.46 -6.13
CA PHE A 431 18.11 25.25 -5.09
C PHE A 431 18.55 24.10 -4.18
N VAL A 432 18.74 24.38 -2.89
CA VAL A 432 19.31 23.47 -1.91
C VAL A 432 18.24 23.12 -0.87
N VAL A 433 18.04 21.83 -0.62
CA VAL A 433 17.10 21.32 0.38
C VAL A 433 17.89 20.54 1.40
N ILE A 434 17.78 20.92 2.67
CA ILE A 434 18.47 20.31 3.80
C ILE A 434 17.42 19.74 4.75
N GLU A 435 17.54 18.45 5.08
CA GLU A 435 16.65 17.80 6.02
C GLU A 435 17.44 17.24 7.20
N ASN A 436 16.88 17.35 8.41
CA ASN A 436 17.45 16.79 9.64
C ASN A 436 18.91 17.20 9.95
N ALA A 437 19.37 18.32 9.41
CA ALA A 437 20.72 18.86 9.63
C ALA A 437 20.68 20.38 9.67
N ASP A 438 21.65 20.97 10.38
CA ASP A 438 21.89 22.40 10.41
C ASP A 438 23.17 22.70 9.64
N MET A 439 23.19 23.81 8.92
CA MET A 439 24.25 24.21 8.01
C MET A 439 24.91 25.49 8.51
N GLN A 440 26.23 25.48 8.66
CA GLN A 440 27.03 26.62 9.09
C GLN A 440 28.05 27.00 8.01
N LYS A 441 28.14 28.28 7.65
CA LYS A 441 29.16 28.79 6.72
C LYS A 441 30.55 28.72 7.37
N ILE A 442 31.55 28.24 6.63
CA ILE A 442 32.95 28.06 7.09
C ILE A 442 33.95 28.80 6.21
#